data_AF-A0A3A1ULJ8-F1
#
_entry.id   AF-A0A3A1ULJ8-F1
#
_cell.length_a   1.000
_cell.length_b   1.000
_cell.length_c   1.000
_cell.angle_alpha   90.00
_cell.angle_beta   90.00
_cell.angle_gamma   90.00
#
_symmetry.space_group_name_H-M   'P 1'
#
loop_
_entity.id
_entity.type
_entity.pdbx_description
1 polymer ?
#
loop_
_entity_poly.entity_id
_entity_poly.type
_entity_poly.pdbx_seq_one_letter_code
_entity_poly.pdbx_strand_id
1 'polypeptide(L)'
;MAIKTGKYEKQLRRTVWGHLIAAAAAAAVDKVYGIYSHGVDSAAMSWMFLYPLVGGALYCFIMGRLFPSITHSVSCRVFLNLHNSGIAALTIASLLSGVFEIAGTNSSHLFYYDAAGWGFIAAGLITAAGPLAVRRRGHQ
;
A
#
# COMPACT_ATOMS: atom_id res chain seq x y z
N MET A 1 11.53 5.08 -30.46
CA MET A 1 10.61 5.07 -29.30
C MET A 1 11.26 4.33 -28.12
N ALA A 2 12.35 4.85 -27.55
CA ALA A 2 13.19 4.11 -26.57
C ALA A 2 13.58 4.91 -25.31
N ILE A 3 13.15 6.17 -25.18
CA ILE A 3 13.64 7.09 -24.13
C ILE A 3 12.74 7.10 -22.87
N LYS A 4 11.53 6.51 -22.94
CA LYS A 4 10.52 6.62 -21.87
C LYS A 4 10.57 5.50 -20.81
N THR A 5 11.19 4.36 -21.10
CA THR A 5 11.33 3.21 -20.18
C THR A 5 12.17 3.53 -18.95
N GLY A 6 13.31 4.21 -19.11
CA GLY A 6 14.23 4.48 -17.99
C GLY A 6 13.68 5.42 -16.90
N LYS A 7 12.81 6.38 -17.25
CA LYS A 7 12.18 7.26 -16.24
C LYS A 7 11.16 6.51 -15.38
N TYR A 8 10.40 5.59 -15.98
CA TYR A 8 9.41 4.78 -15.26
C TYR A 8 10.07 3.81 -14.29
N GLU A 9 11.09 3.07 -14.72
CA GLU A 9 11.80 2.13 -13.85
C GLU A 9 12.42 2.84 -12.64
N LYS A 10 12.97 4.04 -12.85
CA LYS A 10 13.48 4.87 -11.76
C LYS A 10 12.38 5.30 -10.78
N GLN A 11 11.20 5.63 -11.28
CA GLN A 11 10.04 6.00 -10.45
C GLN A 11 9.50 4.80 -9.67
N LEU A 12 9.31 3.65 -10.33
CA LEU A 12 8.89 2.40 -9.69
C LEU A 12 9.87 1.99 -8.59
N ARG A 13 11.18 2.01 -8.89
CA ARG A 13 12.23 1.71 -7.92
C ARG A 13 12.15 2.63 -6.70
N ARG A 14 11.91 3.93 -6.90
CA ARG A 14 11.75 4.88 -5.79
C ARG A 14 10.52 4.56 -4.94
N THR A 15 9.40 4.18 -5.55
CA THR A 15 8.19 3.77 -4.82
C THR A 15 8.41 2.48 -4.03
N VAL A 16 9.06 1.47 -4.63
CA VAL A 16 9.41 0.21 -3.95
C VAL A 16 10.32 0.47 -2.77
N TRP A 17 11.37 1.28 -2.94
CA TRP A 17 12.25 1.69 -1.84
C TRP A 17 11.49 2.43 -0.73
N GLY A 18 10.56 3.31 -1.08
CA GLY A 18 9.70 3.98 -0.10
C GLY A 18 8.90 2.99 0.76
N HIS A 19 8.33 1.97 0.13
CA HIS A 19 7.59 0.92 0.85
C HIS A 19 8.49 0.02 1.70
N LEU A 20 9.69 -0.31 1.24
CA LEU A 20 10.66 -1.06 2.04
C LEU A 20 11.09 -0.28 3.29
N ILE A 21 11.35 1.03 3.14
CA ILE A 21 11.67 1.91 4.27
C ILE A 21 10.47 1.99 5.22
N ALA A 22 9.25 2.16 4.71
CA ALA A 22 8.05 2.18 5.52
C ALA A 22 7.81 0.86 6.27
N ALA A 23 8.05 -0.29 5.64
CA ALA A 23 7.98 -1.60 6.28
C ALA A 23 9.03 -1.75 7.39
N ALA A 24 10.27 -1.32 7.14
CA ALA A 24 11.32 -1.33 8.15
C ALA A 24 10.98 -0.39 9.34
N ALA A 25 10.45 0.80 9.06
CA ALA A 25 9.98 1.72 10.09
C ALA A 25 8.82 1.12 10.89
N ALA A 26 7.87 0.46 10.24
CA ALA A 26 6.76 -0.22 10.90
C ALA A 26 7.24 -1.33 11.85
N ALA A 27 8.19 -2.15 11.40
CA ALA A 27 8.81 -3.18 12.25
C ALA A 27 9.61 -2.58 13.41
N ALA A 28 10.31 -1.46 13.19
CA ALA A 28 11.01 -0.74 14.26
C ALA A 28 10.03 -0.21 15.31
N VAL A 29 8.88 0.33 14.87
CA VAL A 29 7.83 0.84 15.75
C VAL A 29 7.22 -0.29 16.60
N ASP A 30 6.94 -1.46 16.01
CA ASP A 30 6.52 -2.67 16.76
C ASP A 30 7.54 -3.05 17.85
N LYS A 31 8.84 -3.05 17.53
CA LYS A 31 9.89 -3.35 18.51
C LYS A 31 10.00 -2.31 19.62
N VAL A 32 9.88 -1.03 19.29
CA VAL A 32 9.87 0.03 20.30
C VAL A 32 8.68 -0.18 21.24
N TYR A 33 7.47 -0.38 20.71
CA TYR A 33 6.30 -0.61 21.55
C TYR A 33 6.41 -1.88 22.38
N GLY A 34 6.94 -2.98 21.84
CA GLY A 34 7.14 -4.21 22.62
C GLY A 34 8.07 -4.05 23.83
N ILE A 35 9.00 -3.09 23.80
CA ILE A 35 9.85 -2.75 24.97
C ILE A 35 9.06 -1.95 26.01
N TYR A 36 8.18 -1.06 25.57
CA TYR A 36 7.44 -0.13 26.44
C TYR A 36 6.05 -0.62 26.83
N SER A 37 5.55 -1.70 26.25
CA SER A 37 4.18 -2.18 26.45
C SER A 37 3.97 -3.01 27.72
N HIS A 38 5.01 -3.16 28.54
CA HIS A 38 4.96 -3.86 29.84
C HIS A 38 4.37 -5.29 29.75
N GLY A 39 4.58 -5.98 28.63
CA GLY A 39 4.12 -7.35 28.39
C GLY A 39 2.75 -7.46 27.69
N VAL A 40 2.18 -6.34 27.22
CA VAL A 40 0.97 -6.34 26.40
C VAL A 40 1.37 -6.22 24.93
N ASP A 41 1.00 -7.20 24.11
CA ASP A 41 1.28 -7.21 22.67
C ASP A 41 -0.01 -7.03 21.87
N SER A 42 0.12 -6.45 20.68
CA SER A 42 -0.99 -6.35 19.71
C SER A 42 -0.61 -7.04 18.41
N ALA A 43 -1.47 -7.98 17.98
CA ALA A 43 -1.31 -8.60 16.68
C ALA A 43 -1.39 -7.56 15.54
N ALA A 44 -2.28 -6.58 15.64
CA ALA A 44 -2.41 -5.55 14.61
C ALA A 44 -1.09 -4.79 14.40
N MET A 45 -0.35 -4.52 15.46
CA MET A 45 0.94 -3.84 15.41
C MET A 45 2.05 -4.70 14.81
N SER A 46 2.14 -5.97 15.24
CA SER A 46 3.18 -6.87 14.78
C SER A 46 3.05 -7.25 13.31
N TRP A 47 1.83 -7.29 12.77
CA TRP A 47 1.58 -7.54 11.35
C TRP A 47 1.56 -6.26 10.50
N MET A 48 1.76 -5.08 11.08
CA MET A 48 1.67 -3.80 10.37
C MET A 48 2.67 -3.67 9.22
N PHE A 49 3.87 -4.21 9.37
CA PHE A 49 4.90 -4.15 8.32
C PHE A 49 4.48 -4.89 7.04
N LEU A 50 3.52 -5.81 7.12
CA LEU A 50 3.05 -6.59 5.98
C LEU A 50 2.30 -5.72 4.97
N TYR A 51 1.59 -4.67 5.41
CA TYR A 51 0.88 -3.75 4.52
C TYR A 51 1.81 -3.07 3.51
N PRO A 52 2.86 -2.33 3.92
CA PRO A 52 3.79 -1.74 2.98
C PRO A 52 4.64 -2.79 2.24
N LEU A 53 5.00 -3.91 2.87
CA LEU A 53 5.85 -4.93 2.26
C LEU A 53 5.12 -5.69 1.14
N VAL A 54 3.98 -6.31 1.46
CA VAL A 54 3.22 -7.16 0.53
C VAL A 54 2.29 -6.31 -0.32
N GLY A 55 1.48 -5.47 0.33
CA GLY A 55 0.51 -4.63 -0.36
C GLY A 55 1.14 -3.51 -1.18
N GLY A 56 2.34 -3.07 -0.83
CA GLY A 56 3.05 -2.00 -1.51
C GLY A 56 4.18 -2.48 -2.43
N ALA A 57 5.29 -2.93 -1.84
CA ALA A 57 6.51 -3.28 -2.57
C ALA A 57 6.30 -4.49 -3.50
N LEU A 58 5.78 -5.61 -2.97
CA LEU A 58 5.54 -6.81 -3.77
C LEU A 58 4.46 -6.57 -4.84
N TYR A 59 3.37 -5.88 -4.49
CA TYR A 59 2.32 -5.53 -5.43
C TYR A 59 2.84 -4.67 -6.61
N CYS A 60 3.60 -3.61 -6.32
CA CYS A 60 4.20 -2.76 -7.35
C CYS A 60 5.15 -3.56 -8.25
N PHE A 61 5.93 -4.47 -7.67
CA PHE A 61 6.86 -5.32 -8.43
C PHE A 61 6.12 -6.26 -9.38
N ILE A 62 5.07 -6.95 -8.90
CA ILE A 62 4.24 -7.85 -9.72
C ILE A 62 3.53 -7.08 -10.84
N MET A 63 2.93 -5.94 -10.55
CA MET A 63 2.27 -5.10 -11.56
C MET A 63 3.25 -4.59 -12.62
N GLY A 64 4.44 -4.14 -12.21
CA GLY A 64 5.49 -3.72 -13.13
C GLY A 64 5.97 -4.85 -14.05
N ARG A 65 5.96 -6.10 -13.57
CA ARG A 65 6.36 -7.28 -14.33
C ARG A 65 5.27 -7.79 -15.28
N LEU A 66 4.02 -7.87 -14.82
CA LEU A 66 2.90 -8.44 -15.57
C LEU A 66 2.31 -7.49 -16.61
N PHE A 67 2.33 -6.17 -16.35
CA PHE A 67 1.65 -5.19 -17.19
C PHE A 67 2.56 -4.04 -17.68
N PRO A 68 3.74 -4.34 -18.28
CA PRO A 68 4.68 -3.29 -18.72
C PRO A 68 4.08 -2.33 -19.76
N SER A 69 3.04 -2.76 -20.48
CA SER A 69 2.39 -2.01 -21.55
C SER A 69 1.24 -1.07 -21.10
N ILE A 70 0.70 -1.22 -19.89
CA ILE A 70 -0.41 -0.38 -19.36
C ILE A 70 0.13 0.83 -18.58
N THR A 71 1.36 0.70 -18.11
CA THR A 71 2.20 1.69 -17.43
C THR A 71 2.24 3.08 -18.07
N HIS A 72 1.96 3.18 -19.37
CA HIS A 72 2.11 4.42 -20.10
C HIS A 72 0.87 5.33 -20.09
N SER A 73 -0.25 4.86 -19.53
CA SER A 73 -1.51 5.61 -19.43
C SER A 73 -1.56 6.46 -18.16
N VAL A 74 -2.16 7.66 -18.24
CA VAL A 74 -2.43 8.55 -17.09
C VAL A 74 -3.19 7.82 -15.98
N SER A 75 -4.09 6.91 -16.39
CA SER A 75 -4.88 6.07 -15.49
C SER A 75 -4.02 5.13 -14.61
N CYS A 76 -2.85 4.68 -15.10
CA CYS A 76 -1.93 3.87 -14.30
C CYS A 76 -1.24 4.68 -13.19
N ARG A 77 -0.95 5.98 -13.42
CA ARG A 77 -0.37 6.84 -12.37
C ARG A 77 -1.37 7.13 -11.27
N VAL A 78 -2.62 7.41 -11.64
CA VAL A 78 -3.71 7.61 -10.67
C VAL A 78 -3.91 6.34 -9.86
N PHE A 79 -3.96 5.18 -10.53
CA PHE A 79 -4.04 3.88 -9.88
C PHE A 79 -2.94 3.67 -8.83
N LEU A 80 -1.67 3.82 -9.22
CA LEU A 80 -0.53 3.59 -8.33
C LEU A 80 -0.51 4.55 -7.14
N ASN A 81 -0.88 5.81 -7.35
CA ASN A 81 -0.97 6.79 -6.26
C ASN A 81 -2.10 6.44 -5.30
N LEU A 82 -3.26 6.05 -5.81
CA LEU A 82 -4.42 5.72 -4.98
C LEU A 82 -4.18 4.43 -4.19
N HIS A 83 -3.57 3.43 -4.82
CA HIS A 83 -3.13 2.21 -4.17
C HIS A 83 -2.10 2.50 -3.06
N ASN A 84 -1.08 3.32 -3.35
CA ASN A 84 -0.08 3.71 -2.35
C ASN A 84 -0.71 4.46 -1.16
N SER A 85 -1.65 5.38 -1.41
CA SER A 85 -2.41 6.05 -0.35
C SER A 85 -3.25 5.07 0.46
N GLY A 86 -3.87 4.07 -0.17
CA GLY A 86 -4.63 3.02 0.52
C GLY A 86 -3.75 2.17 1.44
N ILE A 87 -2.58 1.75 0.96
CA ILE A 87 -1.60 1.02 1.79
C ILE A 87 -1.11 1.87 2.96
N ALA A 88 -0.83 3.15 2.74
CA ALA A 88 -0.45 4.06 3.82
C ALA A 88 -1.57 4.21 4.86
N ALA A 89 -2.82 4.36 4.42
CA ALA A 89 -3.98 4.45 5.30
C ALA A 89 -4.19 3.16 6.12
N LEU A 90 -4.09 1.97 5.51
CA LEU A 90 -4.18 0.69 6.22
C LEU A 90 -3.05 0.50 7.21
N THR A 91 -1.83 0.92 6.87
CA THR A 91 -0.68 0.87 7.78
C THR A 91 -0.93 1.75 9.01
N ILE A 92 -1.46 2.96 8.81
CA ILE A 92 -1.83 3.87 9.91
C ILE A 92 -2.99 3.30 10.73
N ALA A 93 -4.00 2.71 10.10
CA ALA A 93 -5.11 2.07 10.79
C ALA A 93 -4.61 0.94 11.72
N SER A 94 -3.74 0.08 11.19
CA SER A 94 -3.08 -1.01 11.93
C SER A 94 -2.19 -0.50 13.06
N LEU A 95 -1.47 0.62 12.86
CA LEU A 95 -0.72 1.30 13.91
C LEU A 95 -1.64 1.75 15.06
N LEU A 96 -2.70 2.50 14.73
CA LEU A 96 -3.61 3.03 15.74
C LEU A 96 -4.32 1.91 16.50
N SER A 97 -4.75 0.85 15.80
CA SER A 97 -5.32 -0.34 16.43
C SER A 97 -4.36 -0.94 17.45
N GLY A 98 -3.07 -1.06 17.08
CA GLY A 98 -2.03 -1.54 17.98
C GLY A 98 -1.85 -0.68 19.23
N VAL A 99 -1.79 0.63 19.04
CA VAL A 99 -1.66 1.59 20.15
C VAL A 99 -2.85 1.52 21.10
N PHE A 100 -4.08 1.44 20.59
CA PHE A 100 -5.27 1.37 21.42
C PHE A 100 -5.36 0.05 22.19
N GLU A 101 -5.03 -1.07 21.56
CA GLU A 101 -5.01 -2.39 22.19
C GLU A 101 -4.00 -2.44 23.35
N ILE A 102 -2.78 -1.93 23.12
CA ILE A 102 -1.74 -1.84 24.17
C ILE A 102 -2.18 -0.89 25.30
N ALA A 103 -2.87 0.20 24.97
CA ALA A 103 -3.39 1.14 25.95
C ALA A 103 -4.66 0.65 26.67
N GLY A 104 -5.20 -0.52 26.31
CA GLY A 104 -6.42 -1.09 26.92
C GLY A 104 -7.69 -0.30 26.59
N THR A 105 -7.72 0.40 25.46
CA THR A 105 -8.84 1.23 24.99
C THR A 105 -9.28 0.81 23.60
N ASN A 106 -10.47 1.23 23.18
CA ASN A 106 -10.95 1.02 21.82
C ASN A 106 -11.64 2.31 21.32
N SER A 107 -11.51 2.58 20.03
CA SER A 107 -12.15 3.71 19.38
C SER A 107 -12.97 3.23 18.19
N SER A 108 -14.24 3.66 18.12
CA SER A 108 -15.09 3.45 16.94
C SER A 108 -14.50 4.09 15.67
N HIS A 109 -13.54 5.01 15.81
CA HIS A 109 -12.90 5.66 14.68
C HIS A 109 -11.97 4.74 13.88
N LEU A 110 -11.45 3.66 14.49
CA LEU A 110 -10.59 2.68 13.82
C LEU A 110 -11.25 2.09 12.57
N PHE A 111 -12.56 1.84 12.65
CA PHE A 111 -13.35 1.33 11.55
C PHE A 111 -13.31 2.27 10.32
N TYR A 112 -13.37 3.58 10.53
CA TYR A 112 -13.33 4.54 9.42
C TYR A 112 -11.96 4.59 8.74
N TYR A 113 -10.86 4.45 9.50
CA TYR A 113 -9.52 4.41 8.93
C TYR A 113 -9.29 3.15 8.08
N ASP A 114 -9.73 2.00 8.56
CA ASP A 114 -9.62 0.73 7.81
C ASP A 114 -10.52 0.77 6.55
N ALA A 115 -11.77 1.22 6.68
CA ALA A 115 -12.69 1.38 5.56
C ALA A 115 -12.17 2.37 4.51
N ALA A 116 -11.54 3.47 4.93
CA ALA A 116 -10.93 4.43 4.00
C ALA A 116 -9.75 3.82 3.22
N GLY A 117 -8.90 3.03 3.89
CA GLY A 117 -7.80 2.31 3.25
C GLY A 117 -8.28 1.34 2.16
N TRP A 118 -9.27 0.51 2.47
CA TRP A 118 -9.91 -0.36 1.49
C TRP A 118 -10.62 0.42 0.38
N GLY A 119 -11.26 1.55 0.70
CA GLY A 119 -11.89 2.44 -0.25
C GLY A 119 -10.90 2.98 -1.29
N PHE A 120 -9.71 3.38 -0.86
CA PHE A 120 -8.65 3.84 -1.77
C PHE A 120 -8.14 2.72 -2.69
N ILE A 121 -7.97 1.50 -2.17
CA ILE A 121 -7.58 0.35 -3.00
C ILE A 121 -8.67 0.02 -4.04
N ALA A 122 -9.94 -0.01 -3.61
CA ALA A 122 -11.08 -0.28 -4.50
C ALA A 122 -11.22 0.79 -5.60
N ALA A 123 -11.12 2.08 -5.25
CA ALA A 123 -11.14 3.17 -6.21
C ALA A 123 -9.95 3.09 -7.18
N GLY A 124 -8.80 2.60 -6.70
CA GLY A 124 -7.65 2.31 -7.55
C GLY A 124 -8.01 1.26 -8.60
N LEU A 125 -8.50 0.11 -8.17
CA LEU A 125 -8.88 -0.99 -9.06
C LEU A 125 -9.91 -0.56 -10.12
N ILE A 126 -10.90 0.24 -9.74
CA ILE A 126 -11.89 0.81 -10.67
C ILE A 126 -11.21 1.68 -11.74
N THR A 127 -10.26 2.52 -11.31
CA THR A 127 -9.50 3.38 -12.23
C THR A 127 -8.69 2.53 -13.21
N ALA A 128 -8.09 1.43 -12.76
CA ALA A 128 -7.32 0.51 -13.61
C ALA A 128 -8.21 -0.33 -14.56
N ALA A 129 -9.46 -0.61 -14.18
CA ALA A 129 -10.39 -1.42 -14.97
C ALA A 129 -10.81 -0.75 -16.28
N GLY A 130 -10.97 0.58 -16.31
CA GLY A 130 -11.35 1.33 -17.52
C GLY A 130 -10.39 1.09 -18.70
N PRO A 131 -9.08 1.36 -18.55
CA PRO A 131 -8.07 1.09 -19.60
C PRO A 131 -7.99 -0.39 -20.00
N LEU A 132 -8.14 -1.31 -19.04
CA LEU A 132 -8.12 -2.76 -19.28
C LEU A 132 -9.31 -3.21 -20.14
N ALA A 133 -10.51 -2.68 -19.88
CA ALA A 133 -11.73 -3.00 -20.62
C ALA A 133 -11.71 -2.46 -22.05
N VAL A 134 -11.10 -1.28 -22.27
CA VAL A 134 -10.92 -0.71 -23.62
C VAL A 134 -9.94 -1.54 -24.44
N ARG A 135 -8.86 -2.04 -23.83
CA ARG A 135 -7.83 -2.81 -24.55
C ARG A 135 -8.32 -4.19 -25.00
N ARG A 136 -9.27 -4.82 -24.30
CA ARG A 136 -9.92 -6.08 -24.76
C ARG A 136 -10.77 -5.89 -26.02
N ARG A 137 -11.28 -4.69 -26.29
CA ARG A 137 -12.14 -4.41 -27.45
C ARG A 137 -11.39 -4.08 -28.75
N GLY A 138 -10.11 -3.74 -28.70
CA GLY A 138 -9.30 -3.45 -29.89
C GLY A 138 -8.64 -4.67 -30.55
N HIS A 139 -8.99 -5.88 -30.09
CA HIS A 139 -8.39 -7.14 -30.55
C HIS A 139 -9.43 -8.12 -31.14
N GLN A 140 -10.67 -7.63 -31.36
CA GLN A 140 -11.70 -8.25 -32.19
C GLN A 140 -11.87 -7.39 -33.44
#